data_AF-A0A929ER17-F1
#
_entry.id   AF-A0A929ER17-F1
#
_cell.length_a   1.000
_cell.length_b   1.000
_cell.length_c   1.000
_cell.angle_alpha   90.00
_cell.angle_beta   90.00
_cell.angle_gamma   90.00
#
_symmetry.space_group_name_H-M   'P 1'
#
loop_
_entity.id
_entity.type
_entity.pdbx_description
1 polymer ?
#
loop_
_entity_poly.entity_id
_entity_poly.type
_entity_poly.pdbx_seq_one_letter_code
_entity_poly.pdbx_strand_id
1 'polypeptide(L)'
;MRKVMVCGLLAIWLPVVLSISAWAGWDPTREQKEKTAVQETIARFKKADSSMQVFFDKAHGYVVFPSVGKGGFIIGGAHGDGWVYEQARFIGRASMVQVTVGAQIGGQSFMEIIFFKNKAALDDFKQGNFELNAQISAVAVKEGASKDASYDQGVAVFTMPRGGLMAEATVGGQKFEFTPK
;
A
#
# COMPACT_ATOMS: atom_id res chain seq x y z
N MET A 1 -26.69 28.23 -75.52
CA MET A 1 -28.10 28.09 -75.09
C MET A 1 -28.11 27.66 -73.62
N ARG A 2 -28.85 28.40 -72.77
CA ARG A 2 -29.45 28.01 -71.46
C ARG A 2 -28.48 27.59 -70.33
N LYS A 3 -28.60 28.02 -69.07
CA LYS A 3 -29.55 28.86 -68.31
C LYS A 3 -28.89 29.22 -66.96
N VAL A 4 -29.30 30.36 -66.42
CA VAL A 4 -29.07 30.89 -65.06
C VAL A 4 -29.75 30.00 -64.00
N MET A 5 -29.22 29.88 -62.77
CA MET A 5 -30.04 29.99 -61.54
C MET A 5 -29.24 30.11 -60.23
N VAL A 6 -29.60 31.13 -59.46
CA VAL A 6 -29.22 31.47 -58.07
C VAL A 6 -30.10 30.69 -57.06
N CYS A 7 -29.72 30.74 -55.77
CA CYS A 7 -30.40 30.38 -54.51
C CYS A 7 -29.76 29.13 -53.87
N GLY A 8 -29.27 29.13 -52.62
CA GLY A 8 -29.47 29.99 -51.46
C GLY A 8 -29.57 29.07 -50.24
N LEU A 9 -28.89 29.40 -49.13
CA LEU A 9 -29.25 29.14 -47.73
C LEU A 9 -28.00 29.05 -46.84
N LEU A 10 -27.90 30.02 -45.95
CA LEU A 10 -27.05 30.05 -44.76
C LEU A 10 -27.44 28.92 -43.81
N ALA A 11 -26.46 28.11 -43.39
CA ALA A 11 -26.57 27.24 -42.23
C ALA A 11 -25.40 27.52 -41.28
N ILE A 12 -25.74 28.18 -40.18
CA ILE A 12 -24.89 28.47 -39.03
C ILE A 12 -24.48 27.13 -38.39
N TRP A 13 -23.18 26.86 -38.26
CA TRP A 13 -22.69 25.71 -37.49
C TRP A 13 -21.92 26.19 -36.26
N LEU A 14 -22.47 25.84 -35.10
CA LEU A 14 -22.13 26.22 -33.74
C LEU A 14 -20.74 25.65 -33.34
N PRO A 15 -19.88 26.37 -32.59
CA PRO A 15 -18.60 25.82 -32.15
C PRO A 15 -18.84 24.71 -31.13
N VAL A 16 -18.31 23.52 -31.41
CA VAL A 16 -18.24 22.40 -30.46
C VAL A 16 -17.23 22.78 -29.38
N VAL A 17 -17.72 23.38 -28.30
CA VAL A 17 -17.03 23.44 -27.01
C VAL A 17 -17.15 22.06 -26.38
N LEU A 18 -16.16 21.20 -26.64
CA LEU A 18 -15.96 19.99 -25.84
C LEU A 18 -15.35 20.40 -24.50
N SER A 19 -16.24 20.73 -23.56
CA SER A 19 -15.93 20.74 -22.13
C SER A 19 -15.55 19.33 -21.69
N ILE A 20 -14.26 19.01 -21.73
CA ILE A 20 -13.73 17.81 -21.09
C ILE A 20 -13.59 18.12 -19.61
N SER A 21 -14.71 18.15 -18.89
CA SER A 21 -14.68 17.93 -17.45
C SER A 21 -14.36 16.46 -17.25
N ALA A 22 -13.07 16.11 -17.25
CA ALA A 22 -12.61 14.84 -16.73
C ALA A 22 -12.95 14.81 -15.25
N TRP A 23 -14.16 14.33 -14.93
CA TRP A 23 -14.47 13.85 -13.60
C TRP A 23 -13.50 12.70 -13.33
N ALA A 24 -12.43 12.99 -12.60
CA ALA A 24 -11.65 12.00 -11.88
C ALA A 24 -12.61 11.34 -10.87
N GLY A 25 -13.40 10.39 -11.38
CA GLY A 25 -14.54 9.80 -10.70
C GLY A 25 -14.05 8.92 -9.57
N TRP A 26 -14.42 9.29 -8.34
CA TRP A 26 -14.42 8.38 -7.21
C TRP A 26 -15.20 7.11 -7.59
N ASP A 27 -14.53 5.96 -7.49
CA ASP A 27 -15.12 4.65 -7.76
C ASP A 27 -15.36 3.93 -6.41
N PRO A 28 -16.58 3.97 -5.86
CA PRO A 28 -16.89 3.36 -4.57
C PRO A 28 -16.68 1.83 -4.57
N THR A 29 -16.65 1.19 -5.74
CA THR A 29 -16.43 -0.24 -5.84
C THR A 29 -14.96 -0.63 -5.61
N ARG A 30 -14.02 0.26 -5.95
CA ARG A 30 -12.59 0.05 -5.70
C ARG A 30 -12.27 0.18 -4.22
N GLU A 31 -12.73 1.25 -3.58
CA GLU A 31 -12.51 1.49 -2.16
C GLU A 31 -13.09 0.34 -1.31
N GLN A 32 -14.28 -0.15 -1.66
CA GLN A 32 -14.87 -1.28 -0.96
C GLN A 32 -14.05 -2.56 -1.11
N LYS A 33 -13.50 -2.83 -2.31
CA LYS A 33 -12.62 -3.98 -2.55
C LYS A 33 -11.31 -3.88 -1.77
N GLU A 34 -10.68 -2.71 -1.76
CA GLU A 34 -9.47 -2.44 -0.97
C GLU A 34 -9.73 -2.66 0.52
N LYS A 35 -10.82 -2.09 1.04
CA LYS A 35 -11.22 -2.26 2.44
C LYS A 35 -11.42 -3.73 2.80
N THR A 36 -12.10 -4.50 1.94
CA THR A 36 -12.27 -5.93 2.14
C THR A 36 -10.93 -6.65 2.16
N ALA A 37 -10.02 -6.36 1.22
CA ALA A 37 -8.69 -6.95 1.18
C ALA A 37 -7.87 -6.65 2.45
N VAL A 38 -7.98 -5.43 2.99
CA VAL A 38 -7.35 -5.06 4.28
C VAL A 38 -7.89 -5.91 5.43
N GLN A 39 -9.22 -6.06 5.52
CA GLN A 39 -9.83 -6.87 6.59
C GLN A 39 -9.46 -8.35 6.47
N GLU A 40 -9.45 -8.89 5.25
CA GLU A 40 -9.00 -10.25 4.99
C GLU A 40 -7.53 -10.45 5.37
N THR A 41 -6.69 -9.45 5.09
CA THR A 41 -5.27 -9.47 5.47
C THR A 41 -5.10 -9.52 6.98
N ILE A 42 -5.78 -8.64 7.72
CA ILE A 42 -5.78 -8.65 9.18
C ILE A 42 -6.23 -10.03 9.71
N ALA A 43 -7.32 -10.58 9.16
CA ALA A 43 -7.82 -11.88 9.55
C ALA A 43 -6.81 -13.00 9.28
N ARG A 44 -6.11 -12.96 8.14
CA ARG A 44 -5.05 -13.92 7.79
C ARG A 44 -3.88 -13.87 8.77
N PHE A 45 -3.39 -12.68 9.11
CA PHE A 45 -2.30 -12.54 10.10
C PHE A 45 -2.71 -13.05 11.48
N LYS A 46 -3.91 -12.70 11.96
CA LYS A 46 -4.43 -13.19 13.25
C LYS A 46 -4.65 -14.71 13.26
N LYS A 47 -5.06 -15.28 12.13
CA LYS A 47 -5.25 -16.74 12.00
C LYS A 47 -3.93 -17.50 11.94
N ALA A 48 -2.91 -16.91 11.31
CA ALA A 48 -1.59 -17.52 11.20
C ALA A 48 -0.83 -17.51 12.54
N ASP A 49 -1.02 -16.46 13.34
CA ASP A 49 -0.40 -16.34 14.65
C ASP A 49 -1.32 -15.63 15.66
N SER A 50 -1.73 -16.35 16.70
CA SER A 50 -2.53 -15.80 17.81
C SER A 50 -1.82 -14.68 18.58
N SER A 51 -0.47 -14.66 18.57
CA SER A 51 0.33 -13.61 19.21
C SER A 51 0.15 -12.24 18.55
N MET A 52 -0.29 -12.22 17.30
CA MET A 52 -0.56 -11.00 16.52
C MET A 52 -1.55 -10.06 17.21
N GLN A 53 -2.50 -10.61 17.98
CA GLN A 53 -3.51 -9.81 18.69
C GLN A 53 -2.85 -8.78 19.64
N VAL A 54 -1.73 -9.14 20.27
CA VAL A 54 -1.00 -8.24 21.18
C VAL A 54 -0.52 -6.98 20.48
N PHE A 55 -0.14 -7.06 19.20
CA PHE A 55 0.31 -5.90 18.44
C PHE A 55 -0.84 -4.96 18.10
N PHE A 56 -2.00 -5.50 17.70
CA PHE A 56 -3.20 -4.71 17.49
C PHE A 56 -3.69 -4.00 18.77
N ASP A 57 -3.57 -4.66 19.92
CA ASP A 57 -4.00 -4.10 21.20
C ASP A 57 -3.04 -3.04 21.75
N LYS A 58 -1.73 -3.19 21.51
CA LYS A 58 -0.69 -2.29 22.04
C LYS A 58 -0.29 -1.16 21.10
N ALA A 59 -0.55 -1.26 19.80
CA ALA A 59 -0.13 -0.26 18.83
C ALA A 59 -0.94 1.03 18.97
N HIS A 60 -0.28 2.17 18.85
CA HIS A 60 -0.93 3.47 18.68
C HIS A 60 -1.56 3.59 17.29
N GLY A 61 -0.88 3.04 16.27
CA GLY A 61 -1.39 2.94 14.91
C GLY A 61 -0.75 1.79 14.14
N TYR A 62 -1.31 1.47 12.99
CA TYR A 62 -0.77 0.44 12.10
C TYR A 62 -1.13 0.73 10.64
N VAL A 63 -0.31 0.23 9.72
CA VAL A 63 -0.60 0.22 8.29
C VAL A 63 -0.69 -1.21 7.79
N VAL A 64 -1.65 -1.47 6.91
CA VAL A 64 -1.88 -2.80 6.31
C VAL A 64 -1.73 -2.67 4.81
N PHE A 65 -0.79 -3.43 4.23
CA PHE A 65 -0.58 -3.60 2.79
C PHE A 65 -1.09 -4.98 2.36
N PRO A 66 -2.29 -5.08 1.76
CA PRO A 66 -2.88 -6.37 1.38
C PRO A 66 -2.16 -7.08 0.24
N SER A 67 -1.39 -6.33 -0.55
CA SER A 67 -0.69 -6.87 -1.71
C SER A 67 0.49 -5.98 -2.05
N VAL A 68 1.69 -6.42 -1.69
CA VAL A 68 2.95 -5.86 -2.17
C VAL A 68 3.45 -6.77 -3.28
N GLY A 69 3.55 -6.23 -4.50
CA GLY A 69 4.11 -6.92 -5.64
C GLY A 69 5.61 -6.68 -5.70
N LYS A 70 6.39 -7.75 -5.86
CA LYS A 70 7.85 -7.72 -5.96
C LYS A 70 8.30 -8.38 -7.24
N GLY A 71 9.32 -7.82 -7.90
CA GLY A 71 9.88 -8.40 -9.10
C GLY A 71 11.23 -7.81 -9.45
N GLY A 72 12.06 -8.58 -10.16
CA GLY A 72 13.40 -8.20 -10.55
C GLY A 72 14.16 -9.38 -11.13
N PHE A 73 15.44 -9.15 -11.46
CA PHE A 73 16.41 -10.21 -11.74
C PHE A 73 17.70 -9.97 -10.96
N ILE A 74 18.34 -8.81 -11.19
CA ILE A 74 19.56 -8.36 -10.51
C ILE A 74 19.26 -7.14 -9.62
N ILE A 75 18.46 -6.22 -10.15
CA ILE A 75 17.86 -5.10 -9.43
C ILE A 75 16.36 -5.35 -9.44
N GLY A 76 15.76 -5.37 -8.26
CA GLY A 76 14.34 -5.62 -8.05
C GLY A 76 13.65 -4.46 -7.38
N GLY A 77 12.36 -4.31 -7.65
CA GLY A 77 11.48 -3.35 -7.00
C GLY A 77 10.34 -4.06 -6.30
N ALA A 78 9.84 -3.46 -5.22
CA ALA A 78 8.55 -3.80 -4.66
C ALA A 78 7.66 -2.55 -4.58
N HIS A 79 6.36 -2.74 -4.79
CA HIS A 79 5.37 -1.69 -4.64
C HIS A 79 4.07 -2.25 -4.08
N GLY A 80 3.39 -1.46 -3.23
CA GLY A 80 2.09 -1.80 -2.71
C GLY A 80 1.36 -0.61 -2.13
N ASP A 81 0.04 -0.71 -2.11
CA ASP A 81 -0.87 0.25 -1.49
C ASP A 81 -1.45 -0.32 -0.20
N GLY A 82 -1.68 0.55 0.77
CA GLY A 82 -2.08 0.19 2.11
C GLY A 82 -2.98 1.20 2.78
N TRP A 83 -3.58 0.77 3.89
CA TRP A 83 -4.51 1.56 4.69
C TRP A 83 -3.92 1.79 6.07
N VAL A 84 -3.96 3.05 6.52
CA VAL A 84 -3.39 3.49 7.79
C VAL A 84 -4.49 3.71 8.81
N TYR A 85 -4.25 3.19 10.01
CA TYR A 85 -5.14 3.26 11.14
C TYR A 85 -4.43 3.88 12.34
N GLU A 86 -5.12 4.77 13.05
CA GLU A 86 -4.71 5.31 14.35
C GLU A 86 -5.80 4.98 15.35
N GLN A 87 -5.45 4.28 16.44
CA GLN A 87 -6.40 3.83 17.45
C GLN A 87 -7.61 3.09 16.83
N ALA A 88 -7.33 2.18 15.90
CA ALA A 88 -8.31 1.42 15.11
C ALA A 88 -9.25 2.25 14.21
N ARG A 89 -9.03 3.56 14.06
CA ARG A 89 -9.77 4.41 13.12
C ARG A 89 -8.95 4.60 11.84
N PHE A 90 -9.59 4.44 10.69
CA PHE A 90 -8.97 4.71 9.41
C PHE A 90 -8.68 6.21 9.25
N ILE A 91 -7.42 6.56 8.98
CA ILE A 91 -6.95 7.96 8.87
C ILE A 91 -6.39 8.34 7.50
N GLY A 92 -6.14 7.38 6.61
CA GLY A 92 -5.61 7.65 5.28
C GLY A 92 -5.01 6.41 4.61
N ARG A 93 -4.52 6.62 3.40
CA ARG A 93 -3.82 5.60 2.62
C ARG A 93 -2.31 5.75 2.77
N ALA A 94 -1.59 4.68 2.46
CA ALA A 94 -0.15 4.74 2.28
C ALA A 94 0.25 3.99 1.02
N SER A 95 1.29 4.45 0.35
CA SER A 95 1.98 3.70 -0.68
C SER A 95 3.39 3.38 -0.21
N MET A 96 3.94 2.29 -0.72
CA MET A 96 5.32 1.90 -0.41
C MET A 96 6.07 1.52 -1.67
N VAL A 97 7.37 1.84 -1.68
CA VAL A 97 8.31 1.48 -2.75
C VAL A 97 9.57 0.94 -2.10
N GLN A 98 10.02 -0.21 -2.58
CA GLN A 98 11.27 -0.83 -2.14
C GLN A 98 12.21 -0.98 -3.32
N VAL A 99 13.49 -0.72 -3.09
CA VAL A 99 14.56 -1.04 -4.04
C VAL A 99 15.44 -2.11 -3.42
N THR A 100 15.69 -3.17 -4.17
CA THR A 100 16.46 -4.34 -3.73
C THR A 100 17.55 -4.69 -4.74
N VAL A 101 18.70 -5.13 -4.22
CA VAL A 101 19.80 -5.66 -5.03
C VAL A 101 20.02 -7.12 -4.63
N GLY A 102 19.96 -8.03 -5.60
CA GLY A 102 20.14 -9.46 -5.34
C GLY A 102 19.48 -10.34 -6.40
N ALA A 103 19.79 -11.63 -6.37
CA ALA A 103 19.19 -12.63 -7.25
C ALA A 103 17.74 -12.92 -6.83
N GLN A 104 16.84 -11.97 -7.06
CA GLN A 104 15.41 -12.24 -7.03
C GLN A 104 15.01 -12.71 -8.41
N ILE A 105 14.88 -14.02 -8.59
CA ILE A 105 14.39 -14.59 -9.83
C ILE A 105 12.90 -14.84 -9.67
N GLY A 106 12.08 -13.89 -10.15
CA GLY A 106 10.63 -14.07 -10.28
C GLY A 106 9.76 -12.95 -9.73
N GLY A 107 8.48 -12.99 -10.10
CA GLY A 107 7.44 -12.13 -9.53
C GLY A 107 6.83 -12.79 -8.30
N GLN A 108 6.86 -12.10 -7.17
CA GLN A 108 6.28 -12.57 -5.90
C GLN A 108 5.30 -11.54 -5.37
N SER A 109 4.36 -11.99 -4.53
CA SER A 109 3.52 -11.07 -3.77
C SER A 109 3.38 -11.51 -2.32
N PHE A 110 3.39 -10.53 -1.42
CA PHE A 110 3.23 -10.73 0.00
C PHE A 110 2.26 -9.70 0.58
N MET A 111 1.78 -9.98 1.78
CA MET A 111 1.02 -9.05 2.62
C MET A 111 1.97 -8.52 3.69
N GLU A 112 1.79 -7.27 4.10
CA GLU A 112 2.61 -6.64 5.13
C GLU A 112 1.75 -5.85 6.11
N ILE A 113 2.09 -5.91 7.40
CA ILE A 113 1.52 -5.05 8.43
C ILE A 113 2.67 -4.43 9.23
N ILE A 114 2.61 -3.12 9.39
CA ILE A 114 3.56 -2.37 10.21
C ILE A 114 2.79 -1.76 11.38
N PHE A 115 3.22 -2.06 12.59
CA PHE A 115 2.67 -1.53 13.82
C PHE A 115 3.59 -0.43 14.38
N PHE A 116 2.97 0.63 14.88
CA PHE A 116 3.64 1.76 15.54
C PHE A 116 3.25 1.77 17.02
N LYS A 117 4.20 1.57 17.91
CA LYS A 117 3.96 1.45 19.37
C LYS A 117 3.42 2.74 19.98
N ASN A 118 3.87 3.89 19.48
CA ASN A 118 3.55 5.20 20.04
C ASN A 118 3.26 6.23 18.94
N LYS A 119 2.76 7.40 19.35
CA LYS A 119 2.42 8.50 18.46
C LYS A 119 3.61 9.02 17.66
N ALA A 120 4.80 9.08 18.28
CA ALA A 120 6.02 9.56 17.62
C ALA A 120 6.38 8.70 16.40
N ALA A 121 6.41 7.37 16.55
CA ALA A 121 6.69 6.46 15.44
C ALA A 121 5.65 6.58 14.31
N LEU A 122 4.36 6.75 14.64
CA LEU A 122 3.32 6.98 13.63
C LEU A 122 3.47 8.34 12.95
N ASP A 123 3.84 9.38 13.69
CA ASP A 123 4.05 10.72 13.13
C ASP A 123 5.27 10.77 12.20
N ASP A 124 6.35 10.07 12.53
CA ASP A 124 7.53 9.95 11.67
C ASP A 124 7.18 9.27 10.34
N PHE A 125 6.35 8.21 10.39
CA PHE A 125 5.78 7.56 9.21
C PHE A 125 4.94 8.53 8.38
N LYS A 126 4.00 9.24 8.99
CA LYS A 126 3.10 10.17 8.28
C LYS A 126 3.85 11.33 7.62
N GLN A 127 5.00 11.72 8.15
CA GLN A 127 5.85 12.78 7.60
C GLN A 127 6.71 12.33 6.41
N GLY A 128 6.72 11.02 6.08
CA GLY A 128 7.57 10.48 5.02
C GLY A 128 9.05 10.41 5.40
N ASN A 129 9.38 10.63 6.68
CA ASN A 129 10.73 10.49 7.24
C ASN A 129 11.05 9.04 7.61
N PHE A 130 10.11 8.13 7.38
CA PHE A 130 10.25 6.73 7.71
C PHE A 130 10.80 5.94 6.53
N GLU A 131 12.02 5.44 6.71
CA GLU A 131 12.66 4.49 5.80
C GLU A 131 12.99 3.22 6.57
N LEU A 132 12.42 2.08 6.15
CA LEU A 132 12.82 0.79 6.69
C LEU A 132 14.12 0.39 6.00
N ASN A 133 15.23 0.43 6.72
CA ASN A 133 16.52 -0.06 6.23
C ASN A 133 16.72 -1.53 6.62
N ALA A 134 17.78 -2.14 6.10
CA ALA A 134 18.12 -3.54 6.35
C ALA A 134 18.46 -3.86 7.82
N GLN A 135 18.55 -2.85 8.70
CA GLN A 135 18.91 -3.02 10.11
C GLN A 135 17.69 -3.38 10.98
N ILE A 136 16.50 -2.88 10.62
CA ILE A 136 15.25 -3.18 11.32
C ILE A 136 14.80 -4.58 10.91
N SER A 137 15.29 -5.59 11.62
CA SER A 137 14.96 -6.99 11.37
C SER A 137 13.48 -7.24 11.69
N ALA A 138 12.72 -7.73 10.70
CA ALA A 138 11.35 -8.19 10.88
C ALA A 138 11.24 -9.12 12.10
N VAL A 139 10.18 -8.94 12.89
CA VAL A 139 10.01 -9.68 14.15
C VAL A 139 9.73 -11.14 13.80
N ALA A 140 10.76 -11.98 13.87
CA ALA A 140 10.62 -13.41 13.78
C ALA A 140 9.84 -13.90 15.00
N VAL A 141 8.61 -14.36 14.76
CA VAL A 141 7.74 -15.00 15.74
C VAL A 141 8.46 -16.23 16.28
N LYS A 142 9.14 -16.11 17.43
CA LYS A 142 9.72 -17.23 18.15
C LYS A 142 8.85 -17.48 19.37
N GLU A 143 8.18 -18.64 19.39
CA GLU A 143 7.35 -19.08 20.52
C GLU A 143 8.13 -18.95 21.84
N GLY A 144 7.50 -18.31 22.83
CA GLY A 144 8.01 -18.27 24.20
C GLY A 144 8.76 -17.00 24.63
N ALA A 145 9.03 -16.04 23.75
CA ALA A 145 9.56 -14.72 24.15
C ALA A 145 8.44 -13.82 24.70
N SER A 146 8.00 -14.16 25.92
CA SER A 146 6.95 -13.45 26.65
C SER A 146 7.32 -11.99 26.98
N LYS A 147 6.36 -11.09 26.66
CA LYS A 147 6.04 -9.76 27.24
C LYS A 147 6.44 -8.49 26.47
N ASP A 148 7.47 -8.52 25.64
CA ASP A 148 7.86 -7.39 24.77
C ASP A 148 8.38 -7.91 23.42
N ALA A 149 7.52 -8.58 22.64
CA ALA A 149 7.90 -9.05 21.32
C ALA A 149 8.19 -7.85 20.39
N SER A 150 9.46 -7.45 20.45
CA SER A 150 10.33 -6.58 19.65
C SER A 150 9.67 -5.56 18.73
N TYR A 151 9.11 -4.49 19.29
CA TYR A 151 9.16 -3.23 18.56
C TYR A 151 10.62 -2.76 18.53
N ASP A 152 11.23 -2.68 17.34
CA ASP A 152 12.53 -2.04 17.15
C ASP A 152 12.30 -0.56 16.86
N GLN A 153 12.90 0.32 17.66
CA GLN A 153 12.63 1.77 17.64
C GLN A 153 11.14 2.16 17.67
N GLY A 154 10.28 1.34 18.30
CA GLY A 154 8.84 1.60 18.35
C GLY A 154 8.07 1.13 17.12
N VAL A 155 8.69 0.35 16.23
CA VAL A 155 8.08 -0.21 15.02
C VAL A 155 8.19 -1.73 14.99
N ALA A 156 7.14 -2.42 14.57
CA ALA A 156 7.15 -3.86 14.34
C ALA A 156 6.59 -4.17 12.95
N VAL A 157 7.36 -4.89 12.13
CA VAL A 157 7.00 -5.24 10.75
C VAL A 157 6.75 -6.73 10.64
N PHE A 158 5.61 -7.09 10.03
CA PHE A 158 5.20 -8.46 9.78
C PHE A 158 4.89 -8.65 8.30
N THR A 159 5.47 -9.67 7.69
CA THR A 159 5.24 -10.02 6.28
C THR A 159 4.74 -11.45 6.17
N MET A 160 3.85 -11.70 5.21
CA MET A 160 3.33 -13.04 4.92
C MET A 160 3.23 -13.24 3.40
N PRO A 161 3.84 -14.30 2.82
CA PRO A 161 3.69 -14.57 1.40
C PRO A 161 2.23 -14.87 1.04
N ARG A 162 1.78 -14.41 -0.12
CA ARG A 162 0.43 -14.76 -0.63
C ARG A 162 0.37 -16.18 -1.20
N GLY A 163 1.51 -16.77 -1.55
CA GLY A 163 1.65 -18.16 -1.98
C GLY A 163 3.12 -18.61 -2.10
N GLY A 164 3.35 -19.92 -2.03
CA GLY A 164 4.68 -20.52 -2.18
C GLY A 164 5.63 -20.36 -0.99
N LEU A 165 6.89 -20.76 -1.18
CA LEU A 165 8.00 -20.51 -0.25
C LEU A 165 8.58 -19.10 -0.51
N MET A 166 8.71 -18.29 0.54
CA MET A 166 9.36 -16.98 0.49
C MET A 166 10.84 -17.15 0.85
N ALA A 167 11.71 -17.23 -0.14
CA ALA A 167 13.15 -17.20 0.05
C ALA A 167 13.65 -15.79 -0.24
N GLU A 168 13.89 -14.98 0.79
CA GLU A 168 14.50 -13.67 0.62
C GLU A 168 15.85 -13.59 1.33
N ALA A 169 16.90 -13.37 0.52
CA ALA A 169 18.21 -12.91 0.95
C ALA A 169 18.47 -11.54 0.31
N THR A 170 17.53 -10.60 0.47
CA THR A 170 17.61 -9.27 -0.13
C THR A 170 17.92 -8.20 0.90
N VAL A 171 18.93 -7.38 0.60
CA VAL A 171 19.25 -6.15 1.32
C VAL A 171 18.64 -5.00 0.52
N GLY A 172 17.75 -4.22 1.13
CA GLY A 172 17.08 -3.12 0.44
C GLY A 172 16.44 -2.13 1.41
N GLY A 173 16.30 -0.90 0.95
CA GLY A 173 15.58 0.15 1.65
C GLY A 173 14.13 0.23 1.18
N GLN A 174 13.23 0.53 2.11
CA GLN A 174 11.79 0.68 1.88
C GLN A 174 11.40 2.12 2.22
N LYS A 175 10.74 2.80 1.29
CA LYS A 175 10.21 4.14 1.47
C LYS A 175 8.69 4.11 1.45
N PHE A 176 8.09 5.00 2.24
CA PHE A 176 6.65 5.11 2.39
C PHE A 176 6.19 6.53 2.14
N GLU A 177 4.97 6.64 1.62
CA GLU A 177 4.27 7.91 1.45
C GLU A 177 2.87 7.79 2.04
N PHE A 178 2.49 8.76 2.88
CA PHE A 178 1.20 8.80 3.55
C PHE A 178 0.29 9.86 2.92
N THR A 179 -0.95 9.47 2.63
CA THR A 179 -1.98 10.35 2.10
C THR A 179 -3.17 10.37 3.07
N PRO A 180 -3.44 11.48 3.77
CA PRO A 180 -4.57 11.57 4.69
C PRO A 180 -5.90 11.41 3.96
N LYS A 181 -6.92 10.88 4.66
CA LYS A 181 -8.29 10.75 4.16
C LYS A 181 -8.96 12.11 3.93
#